data_AF-C5LLL0-F1
#
_entry.id   AF-C5LLL0-F1
#
_cell.length_a   1.000
_cell.length_b   1.000
_cell.length_c   1.000
_cell.angle_alpha   90.00
_cell.angle_beta   90.00
_cell.angle_gamma   90.00
#
_symmetry.space_group_name_H-M   'P 1'
#
loop_
_entity.id
_entity.type
_entity.pdbx_description
1 polymer ?
#
loop_
_entity_poly.entity_id
_entity_poly.type
_entity_poly.pdbx_seq_one_letter_code
_entity_poly.pdbx_strand_id
1 'polypeptide(L)'
;MSVVAAAPASLGFHAPGLITGTIIFAVLGVVFTFVAPILFAKETPKITKGESTRLSILLVWLTTICMWMFWAFVYMHQMVPLMSPIRKNPLLD
;
A
#
# COMPACT_ATOMS: atom_id res chain seq x y z
N MET A 1 38.37 7.94 -3.76
CA MET A 1 38.09 7.35 -2.44
C MET A 1 36.63 6.97 -2.41
N SER A 2 36.30 5.69 -2.62
CA SER A 2 34.93 5.21 -2.48
C SER A 2 34.59 5.19 -0.99
N VAL A 3 33.72 6.10 -0.56
CA VAL A 3 33.09 6.01 0.74
C VAL A 3 32.26 4.74 0.72
N VAL A 4 32.77 3.67 1.35
CA VAL A 4 31.96 2.49 1.65
C VAL A 4 30.99 2.95 2.73
N ALA A 5 29.82 3.43 2.31
CA ALA A 5 28.73 3.76 3.21
C ALA A 5 28.43 2.50 4.02
N ALA A 6 28.60 2.56 5.34
CA ALA A 6 28.21 1.48 6.22
C ALA A 6 26.75 1.10 5.91
N ALA A 7 26.49 -0.18 5.64
CA ALA A 7 25.15 -0.65 5.34
C ALA A 7 24.22 -0.22 6.50
N PRO A 8 23.13 0.53 6.23
CA PRO A 8 22.21 0.92 7.29
C PRO A 8 21.63 -0.35 7.92
N ALA A 9 21.67 -0.44 9.25
CA ALA A 9 21.06 -1.55 9.97
C ALA A 9 19.57 -1.65 9.58
N SER A 10 19.12 -2.86 9.24
CA SER A 10 17.73 -3.07 8.85
C SER A 10 16.81 -2.87 10.05
N LEU A 11 15.93 -1.85 9.99
CA LEU A 11 14.89 -1.61 11.00
C LEU A 11 13.76 -2.66 10.94
N GLY A 12 13.75 -3.52 9.91
CA GLY A 12 12.75 -4.57 9.72
C GLY A 12 11.33 -4.02 9.71
N PHE A 13 10.41 -4.72 10.40
CA PHE A 13 9.00 -4.33 10.51
C PHE A 13 8.76 -3.06 11.34
N HIS A 14 9.75 -2.62 12.12
CA HIS A 14 9.66 -1.40 12.93
C HIS A 14 10.07 -0.13 12.15
N ALA A 15 10.27 -0.24 10.84
CA ALA A 15 10.53 0.92 9.98
C ALA A 15 9.36 1.93 10.08
N PRO A 16 9.62 3.20 10.43
CA PRO A 16 8.56 4.18 10.69
C PRO A 16 7.63 4.37 9.49
N GLY A 17 8.17 4.35 8.27
CA GLY A 17 7.36 4.46 7.06
C GLY A 17 6.42 3.27 6.85
N LEU A 18 6.83 2.06 7.22
CA LEU A 18 6.00 0.86 7.11
C LEU A 18 4.84 0.92 8.11
N ILE A 19 5.11 1.35 9.34
CA ILE A 19 4.09 1.54 10.38
C ILE A 19 3.09 2.61 9.94
N THR A 20 3.57 3.79 9.53
CA THR A 20 2.70 4.90 9.09
C THR A 20 1.84 4.48 7.90
N GLY A 21 2.41 3.85 6.88
CA GLY A 21 1.64 3.41 5.72
C GLY A 21 0.59 2.34 6.08
N THR A 22 0.94 1.38 6.96
CA THR A 22 0.00 0.36 7.42
C THR A 22 -1.18 0.98 8.19
N ILE A 23 -0.93 1.97 9.05
CA ILE A 23 -1.98 2.70 9.76
C ILE A 23 -2.87 3.45 8.76
N ILE A 24 -2.29 4.12 7.76
CA ILE A 24 -3.05 4.85 6.73
C ILE A 24 -3.97 3.90 5.96
N PHE A 25 -3.46 2.79 5.45
CA PHE A 25 -4.28 1.81 4.74
C PHE A 25 -5.38 1.21 5.63
N ALA A 26 -5.09 0.94 6.90
CA ALA A 26 -6.10 0.46 7.85
C ALA A 26 -7.21 1.48 8.09
N VAL A 27 -6.85 2.76 8.32
CA VAL A 27 -7.82 3.85 8.50
C VAL A 27 -8.67 4.03 7.24
N LEU A 28 -8.07 4.00 6.06
CA LEU A 28 -8.80 4.07 4.79
C LEU A 28 -9.78 2.90 4.65
N GLY A 29 -9.36 1.67 4.93
CA GLY A 29 -10.25 0.50 4.88
C GLY A 29 -11.46 0.63 5.80
N VAL A 30 -11.26 1.12 7.03
CA VAL A 30 -12.35 1.40 7.98
C VAL A 30 -13.27 2.49 7.45
N VAL A 31 -12.74 3.62 6.96
CA VAL A 31 -13.56 4.73 6.42
C VAL A 31 -14.38 4.25 5.22
N PHE A 32 -13.77 3.54 4.28
CA PHE A 32 -14.46 3.04 3.09
C PHE A 32 -15.48 1.94 3.39
N THR A 33 -15.35 1.23 4.52
CA THR A 33 -16.37 0.27 4.96
C THR A 33 -17.73 0.96 5.20
N PHE A 34 -17.72 2.21 5.66
CA PHE A 34 -18.95 2.99 5.85
C PHE A 34 -19.35 3.75 4.57
N VAL A 35 -18.39 4.36 3.88
CA VAL A 35 -18.67 5.22 2.72
C VAL A 35 -19.14 4.40 1.50
N ALA A 36 -18.55 3.25 1.23
CA ALA A 36 -18.83 2.51 0.00
C ALA A 36 -20.27 1.97 -0.07
N PRO A 37 -20.85 1.36 0.99
CA PRO A 37 -22.24 0.94 0.96
C PRO A 37 -23.22 2.11 0.79
N ILE A 38 -22.95 3.27 1.38
CA ILE A 38 -23.82 4.45 1.28
C ILE A 38 -23.92 4.95 -0.16
N LEU A 39 -22.79 4.95 -0.88
CA LEU A 39 -22.74 5.47 -2.25
C LEU A 39 -23.11 4.42 -3.32
N PHE A 40 -22.78 3.15 -3.09
CA PHE A 40 -22.84 2.11 -4.13
C PHE A 40 -23.90 1.02 -3.87
N ALA A 41 -24.43 0.86 -2.66
CA ALA A 41 -25.46 -0.15 -2.41
C ALA A 41 -26.82 0.31 -2.95
N LYS A 42 -27.19 -0.22 -4.12
CA LYS A 42 -28.48 0.01 -4.77
C LYS A 42 -29.18 -1.32 -5.04
N GLU A 43 -30.50 -1.29 -5.00
CA GLU A 43 -31.31 -2.42 -5.46
C GLU A 43 -31.31 -2.47 -6.97
N THR A 44 -31.13 -3.67 -7.51
CA THR A 44 -31.27 -3.93 -8.94
C THR A 44 -32.29 -5.06 -9.11
N PRO A 45 -32.89 -5.25 -10.30
CA PRO A 45 -33.95 -6.25 -10.50
C PRO A 45 -33.54 -7.69 -10.14
N LYS A 46 -32.22 -7.96 -10.04
CA LYS A 46 -31.66 -9.28 -9.75
C LYS A 46 -30.95 -9.36 -8.39
N ILE A 47 -30.74 -8.25 -7.67
CA ILE A 47 -29.97 -8.24 -6.42
C ILE A 47 -30.64 -7.38 -5.36
N THR A 48 -30.74 -7.91 -4.13
CA THR A 48 -31.26 -7.15 -3.00
C THR A 48 -30.24 -6.11 -2.51
N LYS A 49 -30.70 -5.07 -1.81
CA LYS A 49 -29.81 -4.05 -1.23
C LYS A 49 -28.82 -4.66 -0.23
N GLY A 50 -29.26 -5.67 0.51
CA GLY A 50 -28.45 -6.38 1.51
C GLY A 50 -27.29 -7.14 0.87
N GLU A 51 -27.54 -7.85 -0.22
CA GLU A 51 -26.50 -8.55 -0.97
C GLU A 51 -25.50 -7.59 -1.61
N SER A 52 -25.98 -6.48 -2.20
CA SER A 52 -25.11 -5.43 -2.75
C SER A 52 -24.22 -4.79 -1.68
N THR A 53 -24.77 -4.56 -0.48
CA THR A 53 -24.01 -4.04 0.68
C THR A 53 -22.91 -5.00 1.11
N ARG A 54 -23.23 -6.29 1.23
CA ARG A 54 -22.26 -7.32 1.63
C ARG A 54 -21.14 -7.45 0.61
N LEU A 55 -21.48 -7.42 -0.68
CA LEU A 55 -20.49 -7.41 -1.76
C LEU A 55 -19.57 -6.18 -1.68
N SER A 56 -20.15 -4.99 -1.46
CA SER A 56 -19.39 -3.75 -1.33
C SER A 56 -18.37 -3.81 -0.19
N ILE A 57 -18.77 -4.30 0.99
CA ILE A 57 -17.87 -4.44 2.15
C ILE A 57 -16.74 -5.43 1.85
N LEU A 58 -17.06 -6.57 1.24
CA LEU A 58 -16.04 -7.56 0.86
C LEU A 58 -15.01 -6.98 -0.12
N LEU A 59 -15.47 -6.22 -1.12
CA LEU A 59 -14.59 -5.58 -2.09
C LEU A 59 -13.70 -4.51 -1.45
N VAL A 60 -14.22 -3.72 -0.51
CA VAL A 60 -13.42 -2.72 0.21
C VAL A 60 -12.25 -3.38 0.92
N TRP A 61 -12.48 -4.44 1.68
CA TRP A 61 -11.41 -5.11 2.42
C TRP A 61 -10.44 -5.86 1.49
N LEU A 62 -10.95 -6.56 0.49
CA LEU A 62 -10.11 -7.25 -0.50
C LEU A 62 -9.17 -6.29 -1.23
N THR A 63 -9.70 -5.16 -1.71
CA THR A 63 -8.91 -4.15 -2.41
C THR A 63 -7.94 -3.44 -1.47
N THR A 64 -8.36 -3.08 -0.26
CA THR A 64 -7.49 -2.45 0.75
C THR A 64 -6.28 -3.33 1.07
N ILE A 65 -6.50 -4.62 1.35
CA ILE A 65 -5.42 -5.56 1.66
C ILE A 65 -4.50 -5.76 0.46
N CYS A 66 -5.06 -5.92 -0.75
CA CYS A 66 -4.27 -6.13 -1.96
C CYS A 66 -3.38 -4.92 -2.28
N MET A 67 -3.94 -3.71 -2.23
CA MET A 67 -3.19 -2.47 -2.48
C MET A 67 -2.15 -2.21 -1.38
N TRP A 68 -2.47 -2.48 -0.12
CA TRP A 68 -1.52 -2.37 0.99
C TRP A 68 -0.35 -3.35 0.83
N MET A 69 -0.62 -4.61 0.49
CA MET A 69 0.42 -5.62 0.26
C MET A 69 1.35 -5.22 -0.90
N PHE A 70 0.78 -4.77 -2.02
CA PHE A 70 1.56 -4.32 -3.17
C PHE A 70 2.49 -3.15 -2.78
N TRP A 71 1.96 -2.14 -2.11
CA TRP A 71 2.73 -1.01 -1.60
C TRP A 71 3.81 -1.43 -0.59
N ALA A 72 3.48 -2.31 0.36
CA ALA A 72 4.40 -2.78 1.38
C ALA A 72 5.59 -3.52 0.76
N PHE A 73 5.35 -4.35 -0.25
CA PHE A 73 6.42 -5.08 -0.95
C PHE A 73 7.36 -4.16 -1.71
N VAL A 74 6.84 -3.20 -2.49
CA VAL A 74 7.71 -2.26 -3.21
C VAL A 74 8.50 -1.36 -2.26
N TYR A 75 7.91 -1.00 -1.12
CA TYR A 75 8.59 -0.21 -0.09
C TYR A 75 9.70 -1.00 0.60
N MET A 76 9.43 -2.25 1.03
CA MET A 76 10.42 -3.10 1.69
C MET A 76 11.59 -3.46 0.78
N HIS A 77 11.36 -3.65 -0.52
CA HIS A 77 12.44 -3.93 -1.49
C HIS A 77 13.47 -2.78 -1.59
N GLN A 78 13.09 -1.56 -1.19
CA GLN A 78 13.97 -0.39 -1.24
C GLN A 78 14.68 -0.08 0.08
N MET A 79 14.34 -0.74 1.19
CA MET A 79 14.88 -0.39 2.52
C MET A 79 16.37 -0.68 2.70
N VAL A 80 16.87 -1.74 2.06
CA VAL A 80 18.29 -2.12 2.09
C VAL A 80 18.73 -2.43 0.65
N PRO A 81 19.06 -1.40 -0.15
CA PRO A 81 19.40 -1.60 -1.55
C PRO A 81 20.76 -2.28 -1.68
N LEU A 82 20.82 -3.37 -2.45
CA LEU A 82 22.09 -4.03 -2.80
C LEU A 82 22.79 -3.37 -3.99
N MET A 83 22.08 -2.55 -4.76
CA MET A 83 22.60 -1.82 -5.91
C MET A 83 22.12 -0.37 -5.85
N SER A 84 23.02 0.55 -6.18
CA SER A 84 22.71 1.97 -6.35
C SER A 84 22.66 2.33 -7.84
N PRO A 85 21.80 3.27 -8.26
CA PRO A 85 21.74 3.69 -9.66
C PRO A 85 23.05 4.36 -10.09
N ILE A 86 23.56 4.01 -11.27
CA ILE A 86 24.71 4.66 -11.90
C ILE A 86 24.17 5.71 -12.89
N ARG A 87 24.40 6.99 -12.59
CA ARG A 87 24.11 8.09 -13.52
C ARG A 87 25.36 8.37 -14.36
N LYS A 88 25.26 8.24 -15.69
CA LYS A 88 26.28 8.81 -16.59
C LYS A 88 26.09 10.33 -16.67
N ASN A 89 27.17 11.09 -16.55
CA ASN A 89 27.11 12.55 -16.63
C ASN A 89 27.44 12.98 -18.07
N PRO A 90 26.48 13.54 -18.83
CA PRO A 90 26.70 13.88 -20.24
C PRO A 90 27.76 14.97 -20.49
N LEU A 91 28.25 15.64 -19.44
CA LEU A 91 29.23 16.74 -19.54
C LEU A 91 30.65 16.31 -19.20
N LEU A 92 30.85 15.06 -18.80
CA LEU A 92 32.17 14.49 -18.47
C LEU A 92 32.44 13.21 -19.26
N ASP A 93 31.61 12.92 -20.28
CA ASP A 93 31.75 11.86 -21.28
C ASP A 93 32.16 12.46 -22.63
#